data_AF-A0A6G1L0W8-F1
#
_entry.id   AF-A0A6G1L0W8-F1
#
_cell.length_a   1.000
_cell.length_b   1.000
_cell.length_c   1.000
_cell.angle_alpha   90.00
_cell.angle_beta   90.00
_cell.angle_gamma   90.00
#
_symmetry.space_group_name_H-M   'P 1'
#
loop_
_entity.id
_entity.type
_entity.pdbx_description
1 polymer ?
#
loop_
_entity_poly.entity_id
_entity_poly.type
_entity_poly.pdbx_seq_one_letter_code
_entity_poly.pdbx_strand_id
1 'polypeptide(L)'
;MDHDSVIDGWKEQWIQRTLPNFVYYALCMTVGLSMLVGLIAILNIRTMRPLRRELAGMTSASDRAGLYSRFDQCTQTACRRHYAVAWAYVVNFMAIATVDMYISMTALTKEAAEHSDSWTWEAILLVATIVGVSTAGFVASFVLVPLAQMLFATWALNRFAQKNGSETLSKYIPMARIYSTHAAQLWAMACFLIMAFWPSFDNTPVRLVRWLILEACVGSACAWIDASTAFNFYSDKLEDFELGNTRLRNILNMFVQTAAAAHMSEKSGDLLPRYEYASEKSSLVVETIETSY
;
A
#
# COMPACT_ATOMS: atom_id res chain seq x y z
N MET A 1 30.34 -28.45 19.80
CA MET A 1 29.12 -28.61 20.59
C MET A 1 28.00 -28.67 19.59
N ASP A 2 27.56 -29.88 19.26
CA ASP A 2 26.34 -30.09 18.49
C ASP A 2 25.18 -29.71 19.41
N HIS A 3 24.71 -28.47 19.29
CA HIS A 3 23.38 -28.15 19.77
C HIS A 3 22.43 -28.88 18.83
N ASP A 4 21.87 -30.01 19.29
CA ASP A 4 20.67 -30.58 18.66
C ASP A 4 19.71 -29.42 18.44
N SER A 5 19.30 -29.21 17.19
CA SER A 5 18.49 -28.05 16.82
C SER A 5 17.23 -28.02 17.67
N VAL A 6 17.08 -26.99 18.51
CA VAL A 6 15.87 -26.79 19.34
C VAL A 6 14.58 -26.77 18.48
N ILE A 7 14.74 -26.60 17.17
CA ILE A 7 13.70 -26.61 16.14
C ILE A 7 13.91 -27.84 15.24
N ASP A 8 13.08 -28.86 15.42
CA ASP A 8 13.13 -30.09 14.59
C ASP A 8 11.84 -30.32 13.79
N GLY A 9 11.95 -31.16 12.75
CA GLY A 9 10.83 -31.71 12.00
C GLY A 9 10.09 -30.68 11.15
N TRP A 10 8.76 -30.64 11.23
CA TRP A 10 7.96 -29.74 10.39
C TRP A 10 8.24 -28.26 10.64
N LYS A 11 8.69 -27.89 11.85
CA LYS A 11 9.00 -26.51 12.23
C LYS A 11 10.24 -25.99 11.53
N GLU A 12 11.27 -26.83 11.43
CA GLU A 12 12.50 -26.52 10.69
C GLU A 12 12.18 -26.38 9.19
N GLN A 13 11.43 -27.35 8.64
CA GLN A 13 11.01 -27.31 7.24
C GLN A 13 10.11 -26.09 6.92
N TRP A 14 9.29 -25.63 7.88
CA TRP A 14 8.51 -24.40 7.74
C TRP A 14 9.42 -23.17 7.67
N ILE A 15 10.38 -23.04 8.58
CA ILE A 15 11.30 -21.90 8.66
C ILE A 15 12.24 -21.85 7.44
N GLN A 16 12.68 -23.01 6.95
CA GLN A 16 13.50 -23.16 5.75
C GLN A 16 12.69 -23.10 4.45
N ARG A 17 11.36 -22.97 4.53
CA ARG A 17 10.45 -22.93 3.37
C ARG A 17 10.53 -24.18 2.49
N THR A 18 10.90 -25.33 3.06
CA THR A 18 11.03 -26.62 2.39
C THR A 18 9.84 -27.56 2.65
N LEU A 19 8.96 -27.24 3.60
CA LEU A 19 7.78 -28.04 3.92
C LEU A 19 6.82 -28.10 2.71
N PRO A 20 6.51 -29.28 2.13
CA PRO A 20 5.72 -29.37 0.90
C PRO A 20 4.35 -28.70 1.00
N ASN A 21 3.63 -28.90 2.11
CA ASN A 21 2.32 -28.29 2.35
C ASN A 21 2.38 -26.75 2.37
N PHE A 22 3.46 -26.19 2.89
CA PHE A 22 3.69 -24.76 2.89
C PHE A 22 3.93 -24.23 1.46
N VAL A 23 4.75 -24.94 0.68
CA VAL A 23 5.03 -24.57 -0.72
C VAL A 23 3.74 -24.61 -1.56
N TYR A 24 2.93 -25.65 -1.41
CA TYR A 24 1.62 -25.73 -2.06
C TYR A 24 0.71 -24.57 -1.67
N TYR A 25 0.61 -24.26 -0.38
CA TYR A 25 -0.15 -23.11 0.11
C TYR A 25 0.33 -21.79 -0.53
N ALA A 26 1.64 -21.52 -0.50
CA ALA A 26 2.22 -20.29 -1.04
C ALA A 26 1.95 -20.14 -2.55
N LEU A 27 2.09 -21.24 -3.31
CA LEU A 27 1.79 -21.26 -4.75
C LEU A 27 0.30 -21.07 -5.02
N CYS A 28 -0.58 -21.77 -4.29
CA CYS A 28 -2.03 -21.63 -4.43
C CYS A 28 -2.48 -20.19 -4.16
N MET A 29 -1.97 -19.55 -3.11
CA MET A 29 -2.29 -18.15 -2.80
C MET A 29 -1.76 -17.20 -3.87
N THR A 30 -0.51 -17.38 -4.31
CA THR A 30 0.09 -16.54 -5.37
C THR A 30 -0.72 -16.62 -6.65
N VAL A 31 -0.97 -17.84 -7.13
CA VAL A 31 -1.68 -18.07 -8.40
C VAL A 31 -3.14 -17.65 -8.28
N GLY A 32 -3.83 -18.02 -7.19
CA GLY A 32 -5.24 -17.71 -6.97
C GLY A 32 -5.50 -16.20 -6.91
N LEU A 33 -4.70 -15.46 -6.13
CA LEU A 33 -4.83 -14.01 -6.04
C LEU A 33 -4.43 -13.32 -7.36
N SER A 34 -3.41 -13.81 -8.06
CA SER A 34 -3.02 -13.29 -9.38
C SER A 34 -4.11 -13.51 -10.44
N MET A 35 -4.76 -14.68 -10.44
CA MET A 35 -5.91 -14.95 -11.30
C MET A 35 -7.08 -14.03 -10.99
N LEU A 36 -7.35 -13.78 -9.70
CA LEU A 36 -8.39 -12.86 -9.27
C LEU A 36 -8.12 -11.42 -9.76
N VAL A 37 -6.88 -10.95 -9.66
CA VAL A 37 -6.44 -9.66 -10.23
C VAL A 37 -6.70 -9.61 -11.72
N GLY A 38 -6.30 -10.66 -12.45
CA GLY A 38 -6.52 -10.76 -13.90
C GLY A 38 -8.02 -10.72 -14.26
N LEU A 39 -8.85 -11.43 -13.49
CA LEU A 39 -10.30 -11.43 -13.68
C LEU A 39 -10.90 -10.04 -13.44
N ILE A 40 -10.52 -9.36 -12.36
CA ILE A 40 -10.98 -7.99 -12.07
C ILE A 40 -10.59 -7.05 -13.21
N ALA A 41 -9.35 -7.16 -13.71
CA ALA A 41 -8.87 -6.34 -14.82
C ALA A 41 -9.66 -6.59 -16.12
N ILE A 42 -9.91 -7.87 -16.47
CA ILE A 42 -10.69 -8.23 -17.66
C ILE A 42 -12.13 -7.71 -17.56
N LEU A 43 -12.77 -7.88 -16.40
CA LEU A 43 -14.13 -7.38 -16.15
C LEU A 43 -14.18 -5.85 -16.24
N ASN A 44 -13.19 -5.16 -15.69
CA ASN A 44 -13.11 -3.71 -15.76
C ASN A 44 -12.92 -3.22 -17.21
N ILE A 45 -12.01 -3.84 -17.99
CA ILE A 45 -11.82 -3.52 -19.41
C ILE A 45 -13.12 -3.71 -20.20
N ARG A 46 -13.85 -4.81 -19.96
CA ARG A 46 -15.12 -5.08 -20.64
C ARG A 46 -16.18 -4.03 -20.30
N THR A 47 -16.22 -3.57 -19.05
CA THR A 47 -17.17 -2.54 -18.59
C THR A 47 -16.81 -1.15 -19.13
N MET A 48 -15.52 -0.83 -19.23
CA MET A 48 -15.03 0.47 -19.69
C MET A 48 -15.08 0.65 -21.22
N ARG A 49 -15.00 -0.44 -22.00
CA ARG A 49 -15.02 -0.38 -23.47
C ARG A 49 -16.27 0.31 -24.06
N PRO A 50 -17.52 -0.03 -23.69
CA PRO A 50 -18.69 0.63 -24.23
C PRO A 50 -18.74 2.10 -23.81
N LEU A 51 -18.44 2.41 -22.55
CA LEU A 51 -18.36 3.79 -22.04
C LEU A 51 -17.36 4.64 -22.85
N ARG A 52 -16.22 4.06 -23.28
CA ARG A 52 -15.21 4.80 -24.07
C ARG A 52 -15.69 5.12 -25.47
N ARG A 53 -16.43 4.19 -26.07
CA ARG A 53 -17.05 4.38 -27.40
C ARG A 53 -18.14 5.43 -27.34
N GLU A 54 -18.94 5.42 -26.27
CA GLU A 54 -19.99 6.40 -26.03
C GLU A 54 -19.40 7.82 -25.86
N LEU A 55 -18.33 7.96 -25.08
CA LEU A 55 -17.64 9.24 -24.86
C LEU A 55 -17.07 9.83 -26.16
N ALA A 56 -16.53 8.99 -27.05
CA ALA A 56 -15.99 9.43 -28.33
C ALA A 56 -17.07 9.92 -29.31
N GLY A 57 -18.32 9.48 -29.15
CA GLY A 57 -19.45 9.88 -29.99
C GLY A 57 -20.20 11.13 -29.50
N MET A 58 -19.90 11.64 -28.31
CA MET A 58 -20.64 12.75 -27.70
C MET A 58 -20.07 14.12 -28.09
N THR A 59 -20.95 15.05 -28.49
CA THR A 59 -20.65 16.44 -28.83
C THR A 59 -21.05 17.45 -27.75
N SER A 60 -22.02 17.12 -26.90
CA SER A 60 -22.52 17.97 -25.79
C SER A 60 -21.63 17.88 -24.54
N ALA A 61 -21.28 19.02 -23.94
CA ALA A 61 -20.45 19.09 -22.73
C ALA A 61 -21.17 18.58 -21.47
N SER A 62 -22.49 18.78 -21.37
CA SER A 62 -23.36 18.28 -20.29
C SER A 62 -23.36 16.75 -20.24
N ASP A 63 -23.57 16.11 -21.40
CA ASP A 63 -23.69 14.65 -21.49
C ASP A 63 -22.35 13.96 -21.23
N ARG A 64 -21.24 14.63 -21.59
CA ARG A 64 -19.88 14.19 -21.26
C ARG A 64 -19.65 14.15 -19.75
N ALA A 65 -20.14 15.14 -18.99
CA ALA A 65 -19.94 15.18 -17.54
C ALA A 65 -20.62 14.00 -16.81
N GLY A 66 -21.85 13.64 -17.20
CA GLY A 66 -22.55 12.48 -16.65
C GLY A 66 -21.83 11.16 -16.96
N LEU A 67 -21.27 11.03 -18.15
CA LEU A 67 -20.51 9.85 -18.55
C LEU A 67 -19.14 9.75 -17.83
N TYR A 68 -18.45 10.88 -17.63
CA TYR A 68 -17.22 10.92 -16.83
C TYR A 68 -17.46 10.48 -15.38
N SER A 69 -18.58 10.85 -14.77
CA SER A 69 -18.95 10.37 -13.43
C SER A 69 -19.12 8.85 -13.39
N ARG A 70 -19.79 8.26 -14.38
CA ARG A 70 -19.92 6.79 -14.51
C ARG A 70 -18.57 6.10 -14.70
N PHE A 71 -17.67 6.71 -15.47
CA PHE A 71 -16.29 6.24 -15.61
C PHE A 71 -15.53 6.25 -14.29
N ASP A 72 -15.67 7.31 -13.51
CA ASP A 72 -14.98 7.41 -12.22
C ASP A 72 -15.50 6.35 -11.24
N GLN A 73 -16.82 6.16 -11.15
CA GLN A 73 -17.45 5.14 -10.30
C GLN A 73 -17.01 3.71 -10.67
N CYS A 74 -16.98 3.39 -11.97
CA CYS A 74 -16.48 2.09 -12.44
C CYS A 74 -15.01 1.90 -12.07
N THR A 75 -14.19 2.95 -12.22
CA THR A 75 -12.76 2.93 -11.89
C THR A 75 -12.55 2.75 -10.39
N GLN A 76 -13.28 3.49 -9.56
CA GLN A 76 -13.24 3.40 -8.12
C GLN A 76 -13.64 2.02 -7.64
N THR A 77 -14.71 1.43 -8.21
CA THR A 77 -15.15 0.07 -7.88
C THR A 77 -14.07 -0.96 -8.20
N ALA A 78 -13.44 -0.86 -9.38
CA ALA A 78 -12.33 -1.73 -9.74
C ALA A 78 -11.14 -1.57 -8.79
N CYS A 79 -10.75 -0.33 -8.48
CA CYS A 79 -9.65 -0.04 -7.56
C CYS A 79 -9.93 -0.59 -6.15
N ARG A 80 -11.15 -0.46 -5.61
CA ARG A 80 -11.55 -1.05 -4.33
C ARG A 80 -11.44 -2.58 -4.32
N ARG A 81 -11.73 -3.24 -5.44
CA ARG A 81 -11.53 -4.71 -5.57
C ARG A 81 -10.04 -5.07 -5.57
N HIS A 82 -9.21 -4.33 -6.29
CA HIS A 82 -7.75 -4.51 -6.28
C HIS A 82 -7.13 -4.21 -4.90
N TYR A 83 -7.66 -3.22 -4.19
CA TYR A 83 -7.31 -2.90 -2.80
C TYR A 83 -7.60 -4.07 -1.86
N ALA A 84 -8.76 -4.73 -1.99
CA ALA A 84 -9.07 -5.92 -1.20
C ALA A 84 -8.09 -7.07 -1.46
N VAL A 85 -7.65 -7.24 -2.71
CA VAL A 85 -6.61 -8.23 -3.05
C VAL A 85 -5.25 -7.86 -2.44
N ALA A 86 -4.88 -6.58 -2.41
CA ALA A 86 -3.67 -6.12 -1.73
C ALA A 86 -3.69 -6.49 -0.24
N TRP A 87 -4.82 -6.27 0.44
CA TRP A 87 -5.00 -6.71 1.83
C TRP A 87 -4.91 -8.23 2.00
N ALA A 88 -5.46 -9.00 1.07
CA ALA A 88 -5.35 -10.46 1.12
C ALA A 88 -3.87 -10.90 1.13
N TYR A 89 -3.01 -10.28 0.32
CA TYR A 89 -1.56 -10.55 0.37
C TYR A 89 -0.94 -10.20 1.74
N VAL A 90 -1.29 -9.04 2.30
CA VAL A 90 -0.79 -8.61 3.63
C VAL A 90 -1.25 -9.55 4.74
N VAL A 91 -2.52 -9.97 4.75
CA VAL A 91 -3.04 -10.93 5.74
C VAL A 91 -2.30 -12.26 5.64
N ASN A 92 -2.05 -12.76 4.43
CA ASN A 92 -1.28 -14.00 4.23
C ASN A 92 0.19 -13.85 4.69
N PHE A 93 0.81 -12.69 4.44
CA PHE A 93 2.13 -12.37 5.00
C PHE A 93 2.12 -12.46 6.53
N MET A 94 1.14 -11.82 7.18
CA MET A 94 1.04 -11.79 8.65
C MET A 94 0.77 -13.18 9.23
N ALA A 95 -0.01 -14.02 8.52
CA ALA A 95 -0.24 -15.40 8.93
C ALA A 95 1.08 -16.20 8.97
N ILE A 96 1.92 -16.09 7.93
CA ILE A 96 3.24 -16.76 7.91
C ILE A 96 4.13 -16.20 9.03
N ALA A 97 4.18 -14.87 9.19
CA ALA A 97 4.97 -14.23 10.24
C ALA A 97 4.58 -14.67 11.65
N THR A 98 3.28 -14.85 11.90
CA THR A 98 2.75 -15.32 13.18
C THR A 98 3.20 -16.75 13.48
N VAL A 99 3.19 -17.64 12.49
CA VAL A 99 3.69 -19.02 12.66
C VAL A 99 5.20 -19.02 12.89
N ASP A 100 5.97 -18.22 12.15
CA ASP A 100 7.42 -18.06 12.36
C ASP A 100 7.72 -17.58 13.79
N MET A 101 6.96 -16.60 14.29
CA MET A 101 7.07 -16.09 15.66
C MET A 101 6.73 -17.17 16.69
N TYR A 102 5.64 -17.92 16.49
CA TYR A 102 5.24 -19.01 17.36
C TYR A 102 6.33 -20.09 17.48
N ILE A 103 6.92 -20.51 16.36
CA ILE A 103 8.01 -21.50 16.35
C ILE A 103 9.22 -20.94 17.12
N SER A 104 9.59 -19.69 16.85
CA SER A 104 10.73 -19.03 17.49
C SER A 104 10.56 -18.89 19.01
N MET A 105 9.38 -18.47 19.46
CA MET A 105 9.06 -18.35 20.89
C MET A 105 9.06 -19.71 21.58
N THR A 106 8.51 -20.74 20.92
CA THR A 106 8.52 -22.10 21.47
C THR A 106 9.94 -22.62 21.64
N ALA A 107 10.83 -22.36 20.67
CA ALA A 107 12.23 -22.74 20.75
C ALA A 107 12.94 -22.04 21.91
N LEU A 108 12.75 -20.73 22.05
CA LEU A 108 13.31 -19.94 23.16
C LEU A 108 12.82 -20.45 24.53
N THR A 109 11.54 -20.78 24.66
CA THR A 109 10.99 -21.30 25.93
C THR A 109 11.55 -22.67 26.29
N LYS A 110 11.79 -23.53 25.29
CA LYS A 110 12.38 -24.86 25.49
C LYS A 110 13.85 -24.72 25.91
N GLU A 111 14.61 -23.88 25.21
CA GLU A 111 16.02 -23.60 25.53
C GLU A 111 16.18 -23.01 26.94
N ALA A 112 15.30 -22.07 27.33
CA ALA A 112 15.32 -21.49 28.67
C ALA A 112 14.97 -22.49 29.79
N ALA A 113 14.13 -23.49 29.49
CA ALA A 113 13.76 -24.52 30.45
C ALA A 113 14.84 -25.61 30.59
N GLU A 114 15.50 -25.99 29.49
CA GLU A 114 16.50 -27.07 29.47
C GLU A 114 17.91 -26.60 29.87
N HIS A 115 18.23 -25.33 29.62
CA HIS A 115 19.53 -24.74 29.93
C HIS A 115 19.39 -23.49 30.82
N SER A 116 18.69 -23.61 31.96
CA SER A 116 18.48 -22.47 32.87
C SER A 116 19.79 -21.84 33.39
N ASP A 117 20.86 -22.63 33.46
CA ASP A 117 22.18 -22.17 33.93
C ASP A 117 22.98 -21.42 32.84
N SER A 118 22.55 -21.47 31.57
CA SER A 118 23.24 -20.81 30.44
C SER A 118 22.79 -19.36 30.22
N TRP A 119 21.75 -18.91 30.93
CA TRP A 119 21.26 -17.52 30.90
C TRP A 119 22.17 -16.60 31.73
N THR A 120 23.39 -16.41 31.24
CA THR A 120 24.32 -15.42 31.78
C THR A 120 23.83 -14.00 31.50
N TRP A 121 24.33 -13.03 32.25
CA TRP A 121 24.06 -11.61 32.00
C TRP A 121 24.38 -11.19 30.55
N GLU A 122 25.39 -11.80 29.94
CA GLU A 122 25.77 -11.59 28.54
C GLU A 122 24.70 -12.10 27.56
N ALA A 123 24.10 -13.27 27.83
CA ALA A 123 23.00 -13.80 27.02
C ALA A 123 21.75 -12.92 27.12
N ILE A 124 21.44 -12.41 28.32
CA ILE A 124 20.33 -11.47 28.54
C ILE A 124 20.56 -10.17 27.77
N LEU A 125 21.77 -9.61 27.83
CA LEU A 125 22.14 -8.41 27.08
C LEU A 125 22.06 -8.63 25.57
N LEU A 126 22.45 -9.79 25.07
CA LEU A 126 22.33 -10.14 23.65
C LEU A 126 20.86 -10.17 23.22
N VAL A 127 19.99 -10.84 23.99
CA VAL A 127 18.55 -10.86 23.72
C VAL A 127 17.95 -9.46 23.77
N ALA A 128 18.28 -8.67 24.79
CA ALA A 128 17.81 -7.28 24.92
C ALA A 128 18.27 -6.40 23.75
N THR A 129 19.51 -6.61 23.25
CA THR A 129 20.04 -5.90 22.08
C THR A 129 19.30 -6.32 20.82
N ILE A 130 19.05 -7.60 20.62
CA ILE A 130 18.28 -8.12 19.49
C ILE A 130 16.86 -7.53 19.49
N VAL A 131 16.17 -7.58 20.63
CA VAL A 131 14.82 -7.01 20.79
C VAL A 131 14.85 -5.49 20.56
N GLY A 132 15.85 -4.79 21.09
CA GLY A 132 16.02 -3.34 20.91
C GLY A 132 16.24 -2.97 19.45
N VAL A 133 17.10 -3.68 18.73
CA VAL A 133 17.36 -3.47 17.30
C VAL A 133 16.13 -3.81 16.46
N SER A 134 15.46 -4.93 16.74
CA SER A 134 14.19 -5.28 16.08
C SER A 134 13.10 -4.25 16.34
N THR A 135 12.96 -3.74 17.56
CA THR A 135 11.97 -2.69 17.89
C THR A 135 12.30 -1.38 17.20
N ALA A 136 13.58 -0.97 17.18
CA ALA A 136 14.01 0.21 16.44
C ALA A 136 13.78 0.04 14.93
N GLY A 137 14.05 -1.15 14.40
CA GLY A 137 13.74 -1.57 13.04
C GLY A 137 12.26 -1.48 12.71
N PHE A 138 11.41 -1.99 13.60
CA PHE A 138 9.96 -1.91 13.52
C PHE A 138 9.50 -0.45 13.46
N VAL A 139 9.96 0.40 14.38
CA VAL A 139 9.62 1.84 14.37
C VAL A 139 10.11 2.51 13.09
N ALA A 140 11.33 2.25 12.63
CA ALA A 140 11.82 2.78 11.38
C ALA A 140 10.98 2.32 10.17
N SER A 141 10.55 1.06 10.18
CA SER A 141 9.79 0.41 9.11
C SER A 141 8.32 0.83 9.03
N PHE A 142 7.70 1.12 10.17
CA PHE A 142 6.29 1.52 10.27
C PHE A 142 6.09 3.04 10.36
N VAL A 143 7.15 3.80 10.67
CA VAL A 143 7.07 5.26 10.78
C VAL A 143 7.96 5.94 9.75
N LEU A 144 9.27 5.66 9.75
CA LEU A 144 10.22 6.43 8.94
C LEU A 144 10.14 6.09 7.44
N VAL A 145 10.04 4.80 7.09
CA VAL A 145 9.95 4.37 5.68
C VAL A 145 8.66 4.86 5.02
N PRO A 146 7.46 4.66 5.62
CA PRO A 146 6.22 5.25 5.12
C PRO A 146 6.31 6.76 4.98
N LEU A 147 6.85 7.44 6.00
CA LEU A 147 6.99 8.89 5.99
C LEU A 147 7.94 9.36 4.88
N ALA A 148 9.07 8.68 4.67
CA ALA A 148 10.00 8.99 3.59
C ALA A 148 9.38 8.75 2.20
N GLN A 149 8.64 7.65 2.01
CA GLN A 149 7.89 7.38 0.77
C GLN A 149 6.85 8.47 0.51
N MET A 150 6.16 8.92 1.56
CA MET A 150 5.16 9.96 1.45
C MET A 150 5.75 11.33 1.15
N LEU A 151 6.86 11.69 1.80
CA LEU A 151 7.60 12.92 1.50
C LEU A 151 8.10 12.92 0.06
N PHE A 152 8.63 11.79 -0.42
CA PHE A 152 9.09 11.65 -1.79
C PHE A 152 7.95 11.76 -2.80
N ALA A 153 6.83 11.06 -2.57
CA ALA A 153 5.65 11.12 -3.43
C ALA A 153 5.09 12.55 -3.49
N THR A 154 4.99 13.22 -2.34
CA THR A 154 4.49 14.60 -2.27
C THR A 154 5.45 15.58 -2.92
N TRP A 155 6.76 15.42 -2.72
CA TRP A 155 7.77 16.22 -3.40
C TRP A 155 7.69 16.06 -4.92
N ALA A 156 7.56 14.82 -5.41
CA ALA A 156 7.42 14.53 -6.83
C ALA A 156 6.14 15.15 -7.42
N LEU A 157 5.01 15.05 -6.70
CA LEU A 157 3.74 15.67 -7.08
C LEU A 157 3.83 17.19 -7.15
N ASN A 158 4.45 17.84 -6.16
CA ASN A 158 4.63 19.30 -6.18
C ASN A 158 5.53 19.76 -7.32
N ARG A 159 6.62 19.04 -7.59
CA ARG A 159 7.52 19.36 -8.70
C ARG A 159 6.82 19.21 -10.04
N PHE A 160 5.97 18.20 -10.19
CA PHE A 160 5.13 18.01 -11.37
C PHE A 160 4.07 19.11 -11.51
N ALA A 161 3.40 19.48 -10.42
CA ALA A 161 2.39 20.53 -10.38
C ALA A 161 2.97 21.91 -10.77
N GLN A 162 4.13 22.27 -10.21
CA GLN A 162 4.87 23.49 -10.55
C GLN A 162 5.27 23.53 -12.02
N LYS A 163 5.75 22.41 -12.57
CA LYS A 163 6.15 22.32 -13.98
C LYS A 163 4.97 22.49 -14.94
N ASN A 164 3.77 22.04 -14.54
CA ASN A 164 2.57 22.04 -15.37
C ASN A 164 1.58 23.17 -15.03
N GLY A 165 1.95 24.10 -14.14
CA GLY A 165 1.08 25.22 -13.73
C GLY A 165 -0.26 24.79 -13.11
N SER A 166 -0.29 23.66 -12.40
CA SER A 166 -1.52 23.11 -11.82
C SER A 166 -1.61 23.42 -10.33
N GLU A 167 -2.67 24.11 -9.92
CA GLU A 167 -2.87 24.57 -8.54
C GLU A 167 -3.68 23.59 -7.67
N THR A 168 -4.46 22.68 -8.26
CA THR A 168 -5.40 21.80 -7.53
C THR A 168 -5.20 20.33 -7.84
N LEU A 169 -5.24 19.46 -6.80
CA LEU A 169 -5.08 18.01 -6.94
C LEU A 169 -6.30 17.32 -7.62
N SER A 170 -7.48 17.95 -7.59
CA SER A 170 -8.77 17.43 -8.10
C SER A 170 -8.66 16.72 -9.45
N LYS A 171 -8.00 17.33 -10.45
CA LYS A 171 -7.85 16.77 -11.81
C LYS A 171 -7.05 15.47 -11.87
N TYR A 172 -6.23 15.20 -10.86
CA TYR A 172 -5.32 14.05 -10.81
C TYR A 172 -5.81 12.93 -9.89
N ILE A 173 -6.89 13.13 -9.12
CA ILE A 173 -7.41 12.14 -8.17
C ILE A 173 -7.71 10.78 -8.82
N PRO A 174 -8.39 10.68 -9.98
CA PRO A 174 -8.67 9.38 -10.59
C PRO A 174 -7.39 8.64 -11.00
N MET A 175 -6.39 9.38 -11.47
CA MET A 175 -5.11 8.84 -11.88
C MET A 175 -4.26 8.41 -10.67
N ALA A 176 -4.22 9.24 -9.62
CA ALA A 176 -3.58 8.92 -8.35
C ALA A 176 -4.21 7.69 -7.68
N ARG A 177 -5.53 7.53 -7.76
CA ARG A 177 -6.25 6.34 -7.26
C ARG A 177 -5.77 5.07 -7.94
N ILE A 178 -5.67 5.06 -9.28
CA ILE A 178 -5.20 3.91 -10.05
C ILE A 178 -3.75 3.58 -9.66
N TYR A 179 -2.86 4.58 -9.68
CA TYR A 179 -1.44 4.35 -9.40
C TYR A 179 -1.19 3.89 -7.97
N SER A 180 -1.78 4.55 -6.97
CA SER A 180 -1.62 4.17 -5.56
C SER A 180 -2.15 2.76 -5.29
N THR A 181 -3.30 2.40 -5.87
CA THR A 181 -3.90 1.06 -5.69
C THR A 181 -3.05 -0.03 -6.31
N HIS A 182 -2.55 0.16 -7.54
CA HIS A 182 -1.71 -0.85 -8.17
C HIS A 182 -0.31 -0.91 -7.57
N ALA A 183 0.25 0.21 -7.13
CA ALA A 183 1.49 0.22 -6.35
C ALA A 183 1.32 -0.58 -5.05
N ALA A 184 0.24 -0.32 -4.29
CA ALA A 184 -0.08 -1.08 -3.08
C ALA A 184 -0.22 -2.58 -3.35
N GLN A 185 -0.95 -2.95 -4.40
CA GLN A 185 -1.16 -4.35 -4.77
C GLN A 185 0.12 -5.07 -5.19
N LEU A 186 0.92 -4.46 -6.08
CA LEU A 186 2.19 -5.04 -6.54
C LEU A 186 3.18 -5.16 -5.38
N TRP A 187 3.24 -4.15 -4.52
CA TRP A 187 4.13 -4.15 -3.38
C TRP A 187 3.73 -5.17 -2.32
N ALA A 188 2.44 -5.26 -1.99
CA ALA A 188 1.90 -6.29 -1.09
C ALA A 188 2.18 -7.71 -1.62
N MET A 189 2.00 -7.93 -2.93
CA MET A 189 2.36 -9.20 -3.57
C MET A 189 3.85 -9.49 -3.44
N ALA A 190 4.73 -8.52 -3.74
CA ALA A 190 6.17 -8.69 -3.60
C ALA A 190 6.57 -9.03 -2.15
N CYS A 191 6.00 -8.34 -1.16
CA CYS A 191 6.25 -8.60 0.25
C CYS A 191 5.81 -10.01 0.65
N PHE A 192 4.64 -10.45 0.20
CA PHE A 192 4.17 -11.82 0.41
C PHE A 192 5.12 -12.85 -0.21
N LEU A 193 5.56 -12.65 -1.46
CA LEU A 193 6.48 -13.57 -2.14
C LEU A 193 7.83 -13.66 -1.42
N ILE A 194 8.36 -12.52 -0.99
CA ILE A 194 9.58 -12.43 -0.17
C ILE A 194 9.40 -13.25 1.11
N MET A 195 8.31 -13.06 1.86
CA MET A 195 8.08 -13.81 3.10
C MET A 195 7.88 -15.31 2.88
N ALA A 196 7.17 -15.66 1.81
CA ALA A 196 6.85 -17.02 1.46
C ALA A 196 8.07 -17.81 0.99
N PHE A 197 8.97 -17.19 0.22
CA PHE A 197 10.06 -17.92 -0.45
C PHE A 197 11.46 -17.60 0.07
N TRP A 198 11.64 -16.59 0.94
CA TRP A 198 12.94 -16.31 1.55
C TRP A 198 13.15 -17.18 2.80
N PRO A 199 14.02 -18.21 2.75
CA PRO A 199 14.31 -19.07 3.90
C PRO A 199 14.97 -18.28 5.03
N SER A 200 14.81 -18.75 6.26
CA SER A 200 15.61 -18.26 7.39
C SER A 200 16.97 -18.95 7.40
N PHE A 201 18.04 -18.17 7.54
CA PHE A 201 19.39 -18.72 7.65
C PHE A 201 19.73 -19.10 9.09
N ASP A 202 20.68 -20.02 9.25
CA ASP A 202 21.15 -20.47 10.58
C ASP A 202 22.08 -19.45 11.24
N ASN A 203 22.71 -18.57 10.46
CA ASN A 203 23.52 -17.48 10.98
C ASN A 203 22.66 -16.40 11.64
N THR A 204 22.74 -16.27 12.96
CA THR A 204 22.04 -15.26 13.80
C THR A 204 22.04 -13.84 13.22
N PRO A 205 23.18 -13.25 12.77
CA PRO A 205 23.16 -11.90 12.19
C PRO A 205 22.38 -11.82 10.87
N VAL A 206 22.43 -12.87 10.04
CA VAL A 206 21.69 -12.93 8.77
C VAL A 206 20.19 -13.08 9.02
N ARG A 207 19.81 -13.86 10.04
CA ARG A 207 18.42 -14.02 10.49
C ARG A 207 17.82 -12.70 10.97
N LEU A 208 18.58 -11.92 11.75
CA LEU A 208 18.15 -10.61 12.25
C LEU A 208 17.96 -9.61 11.10
N VAL A 209 18.91 -9.53 10.17
CA VAL A 209 18.80 -8.68 8.97
C VAL A 209 17.57 -9.06 8.14
N ARG A 210 17.30 -10.36 7.96
CA ARG A 210 16.09 -10.83 7.27
C ARG A 210 14.82 -10.34 7.96
N TRP A 211 14.71 -10.48 9.27
CA TRP A 211 13.54 -10.00 10.03
C TRP A 211 13.32 -8.50 9.87
N LEU A 212 14.38 -7.70 9.98
CA LEU A 212 14.31 -6.25 9.76
C LEU A 212 13.82 -5.90 8.35
N ILE A 213 14.30 -6.62 7.31
CA ILE A 213 13.86 -6.43 5.93
C ILE A 213 12.37 -6.78 5.78
N LEU A 214 11.92 -7.88 6.41
CA LEU A 214 10.52 -8.29 6.36
C LEU A 214 9.60 -7.29 7.06
N GLU A 215 10.00 -6.75 8.21
CA GLU A 215 9.29 -5.67 8.90
C GLU A 215 9.21 -4.40 8.03
N ALA A 216 10.32 -4.02 7.38
CA ALA A 216 10.38 -2.90 6.44
C ALA A 216 9.46 -3.12 5.24
N CYS A 217 9.43 -4.34 4.70
CA CYS A 217 8.55 -4.72 3.60
C CYS A 217 7.08 -4.56 3.98
N VAL A 218 6.64 -5.11 5.12
CA VAL A 218 5.23 -5.02 5.53
C VAL A 218 4.81 -3.61 5.92
N GLY A 219 5.65 -2.86 6.64
CA GLY A 219 5.37 -1.46 6.98
C GLY A 219 5.23 -0.58 5.73
N SER A 220 6.10 -0.80 4.75
CA SER A 220 6.05 -0.15 3.44
C SER A 220 4.79 -0.53 2.63
N ALA A 221 4.36 -1.80 2.67
CA ALA A 221 3.10 -2.23 2.03
C ALA A 221 1.88 -1.56 2.68
N CYS A 222 1.84 -1.47 4.00
CA CYS A 222 0.78 -0.78 4.73
C CYS A 222 0.71 0.71 4.35
N ALA A 223 1.86 1.39 4.17
CA ALA A 223 1.88 2.78 3.74
C ALA A 223 1.20 3.01 2.38
N TRP A 224 1.47 2.14 1.41
CA TRP A 224 0.82 2.21 0.10
C TRP A 224 -0.66 1.87 0.16
N ILE A 225 -1.05 0.94 1.03
CA ILE A 225 -2.45 0.62 1.31
C ILE A 225 -3.15 1.84 1.93
N ASP A 226 -2.53 2.55 2.87
CA ASP A 226 -3.09 3.76 3.46
C ASP A 226 -3.25 4.87 2.43
N ALA A 227 -2.24 5.09 1.58
CA ALA A 227 -2.34 6.02 0.46
C ALA A 227 -3.47 5.64 -0.50
N SER A 228 -3.58 4.35 -0.85
CA SER A 228 -4.68 3.83 -1.67
C SER A 228 -6.05 4.02 -1.00
N THR A 229 -6.13 3.88 0.33
CA THR A 229 -7.34 4.11 1.11
C THR A 229 -7.79 5.57 0.98
N ALA A 230 -6.85 6.53 1.11
CA ALA A 230 -7.11 7.95 0.92
C ALA A 230 -7.78 8.24 -0.44
N PHE A 231 -7.21 7.74 -1.52
CA PHE A 231 -7.74 8.02 -2.87
C PHE A 231 -8.98 7.21 -3.26
N ASN A 232 -9.21 6.03 -2.66
CA ASN A 232 -10.37 5.19 -2.97
C ASN A 232 -11.63 5.51 -2.14
N PHE A 233 -11.46 5.99 -0.92
CA PHE A 233 -12.56 6.16 0.04
C PHE A 233 -12.71 7.59 0.55
N TYR A 234 -11.67 8.43 0.42
CA TYR A 234 -11.66 9.79 0.94
C TYR A 234 -11.28 10.83 -0.13
N SER A 235 -11.52 10.52 -1.41
CA SER A 235 -11.23 11.43 -2.54
C SER A 235 -11.80 12.82 -2.34
N ASP A 236 -13.01 12.90 -1.80
CA ASP A 236 -13.79 14.14 -1.68
C ASP A 236 -13.12 15.11 -0.67
N LYS A 237 -12.37 14.58 0.31
CA LYS A 237 -11.58 15.39 1.26
C LYS A 237 -10.23 15.86 0.68
N LEU A 238 -9.82 15.29 -0.45
CA LEU A 238 -8.56 15.61 -1.14
C LEU A 238 -8.75 16.62 -2.27
N GLU A 239 -9.99 16.97 -2.61
CA GLU A 239 -10.33 17.89 -3.70
C GLU A 239 -9.96 19.35 -3.38
N ASP A 240 -10.10 19.74 -2.11
CA ASP A 240 -9.76 21.09 -1.61
C ASP A 240 -8.25 21.27 -1.34
N PHE A 241 -7.42 20.28 -1.69
CA PHE A 241 -5.99 20.33 -1.39
C PHE A 241 -5.23 21.15 -2.44
N GLU A 242 -4.81 22.35 -2.04
CA GLU A 242 -3.97 23.22 -2.86
C GLU A 242 -2.54 22.66 -2.99
N LEU A 243 -2.08 22.54 -4.25
CA LEU A 243 -0.70 22.18 -4.60
C LEU A 243 0.17 23.44 -4.64
N GLY A 244 1.39 23.38 -4.09
CA GLY A 244 2.35 24.48 -4.19
C GLY A 244 2.69 25.22 -2.88
N ASN A 245 1.96 24.99 -1.78
CA ASN A 245 2.28 25.54 -0.46
C ASN A 245 2.63 24.39 0.52
N THR A 246 3.77 23.74 0.29
CA THR A 246 4.15 22.52 1.01
C THR A 246 4.75 22.82 2.38
N ARG A 247 3.89 22.93 3.40
CA ARG A 247 4.33 22.71 4.79
C ARG A 247 4.23 21.22 5.10
N LEU A 248 5.23 20.65 5.77
CA LEU A 248 5.27 19.27 6.28
C LEU A 248 3.96 18.88 7.00
N ARG A 249 3.35 19.86 7.69
CA ARG A 249 2.04 19.76 8.35
C ARG A 249 0.89 19.39 7.41
N ASN A 250 0.88 19.88 6.17
CA ASN A 250 -0.17 19.57 5.20
C ASN A 250 -0.04 18.11 4.72
N ILE A 251 1.19 17.65 4.51
CA ILE A 251 1.51 16.25 4.17
C ILE A 251 1.08 15.32 5.29
N LEU A 252 1.45 15.65 6.53
CA LEU A 252 1.04 14.88 7.71
C LEU A 252 -0.48 14.92 7.91
N ASN A 253 -1.14 16.06 7.69
CA ASN A 253 -2.59 16.17 7.81
C ASN A 253 -3.33 15.32 6.77
N MET A 254 -2.82 15.16 5.55
CA MET A 254 -3.40 14.28 4.53
C MET A 254 -3.48 12.81 5.00
N PHE A 255 -2.57 12.40 5.91
CA PHE A 255 -2.47 11.04 6.48
C PHE A 255 -3.05 10.91 7.89
N VAL A 256 -3.01 11.96 8.70
CA VAL A 256 -3.73 12.01 9.98
C VAL A 256 -5.23 12.10 9.73
N GLN A 257 -5.66 12.76 8.64
CA GLN A 257 -7.06 12.79 8.23
C GLN A 257 -7.56 11.44 7.72
N THR A 258 -6.74 10.52 7.20
CA THR A 258 -7.20 9.15 6.92
C THR A 258 -7.49 8.37 8.20
N ALA A 259 -6.68 8.54 9.26
CA ALA A 259 -6.92 7.95 10.58
C ALA A 259 -8.11 8.60 11.32
N ALA A 260 -8.25 9.92 11.25
CA ALA A 260 -9.37 10.65 11.86
C ALA A 260 -10.68 10.55 11.07
N ALA A 261 -10.64 10.41 9.74
CA ALA A 261 -11.81 10.23 8.89
C ALA A 261 -12.43 8.84 9.00
N ALA A 262 -11.65 7.80 9.30
CA ALA A 262 -12.18 6.49 9.65
C ALA A 262 -13.11 6.53 10.88
N HIS A 263 -12.91 7.51 11.77
CA HIS A 263 -13.75 7.78 12.93
C HIS A 263 -14.88 8.79 12.68
N MET A 264 -14.91 9.46 11.53
CA MET A 264 -15.95 10.41 11.15
C MET A 264 -16.67 9.96 9.87
N SER A 265 -17.18 8.73 9.89
CA SER A 265 -18.17 8.27 8.92
C SER A 265 -19.56 8.64 9.42
N GLU A 266 -19.96 9.88 9.25
CA GLU A 266 -21.38 10.25 9.17
C GLU A 266 -21.48 11.67 8.59
N LYS A 267 -21.63 11.76 7.26
CA LYS A 267 -22.61 12.63 6.58
C LYS A 267 -22.35 12.70 5.08
N SER A 268 -23.45 12.49 4.35
CA SER A 268 -23.80 12.92 2.98
C SER A 268 -22.81 12.55 1.86
N GLY A 269 -23.20 11.83 0.81
CA GLY A 269 -24.47 12.01 0.11
C GLY A 269 -24.50 13.34 -0.66
N ASP A 270 -23.40 13.73 -1.29
CA ASP A 270 -23.36 14.70 -2.39
C ASP A 270 -22.05 14.53 -3.16
N LEU A 271 -22.04 13.56 -4.07
CA LEU A 271 -21.02 13.43 -5.10
C LEU A 271 -21.30 14.50 -6.14
N LEU A 272 -20.58 15.63 -6.09
CA LEU A 272 -20.13 16.47 -7.22
C LEU A 272 -19.69 17.87 -6.72
N PRO A 273 -18.41 18.25 -6.80
CA PRO A 273 -18.02 19.54 -7.31
C PRO A 273 -17.89 19.40 -8.82
N ARG A 274 -18.92 19.93 -9.47
CA ARG A 274 -19.18 19.88 -10.90
C ARG A 274 -17.96 20.32 -11.71
N TYR A 275 -17.73 19.59 -12.80
CA TYR A 275 -16.98 20.00 -14.00
C TYR A 275 -17.38 21.38 -14.57
N GLU A 276 -18.33 22.10 -13.95
CA GLU A 276 -18.75 23.47 -14.28
C GLU A 276 -17.59 24.48 -14.15
N TYR A 277 -16.70 24.36 -13.14
CA TYR A 277 -15.60 25.33 -12.97
C TYR A 277 -14.48 25.22 -14.03
N ALA A 278 -14.36 24.09 -14.72
CA ALA A 278 -13.40 23.94 -15.82
C ALA A 278 -13.96 24.49 -17.15
N SER A 279 -15.28 24.53 -17.32
CA SER A 279 -15.94 25.08 -18.50
C SER A 279 -15.81 26.60 -18.54
N GLU A 280 -16.10 27.29 -17.43
CA GLU A 280 -16.15 28.77 -17.38
C GLU A 280 -14.77 29.44 -17.55
N LYS A 281 -13.67 28.81 -17.12
CA LYS A 281 -12.33 29.38 -17.33
C LYS A 281 -11.76 29.15 -18.74
N SER A 282 -12.33 28.24 -19.52
CA SER A 282 -11.87 27.99 -20.90
C SER A 282 -12.58 28.85 -21.95
N SER A 283 -13.75 29.41 -21.61
CA SER A 283 -14.51 30.33 -22.47
C SER A 283 -14.07 31.79 -22.39
N LEU A 284 -13.10 32.14 -21.52
CA LEU A 284 -12.62 33.52 -21.33
C LEU A 284 -11.23 33.80 -21.97
N VAL A 285 -10.73 32.94 -22.87
CA VAL A 285 -9.46 33.16 -23.59
C VAL A 285 -9.65 33.20 -25.12
N VAL A 286 -10.85 33.55 -25.58
CA VAL A 286 -11.11 33.82 -27.01
C VAL A 286 -11.80 35.17 -27.13
N GLU A 287 -11.00 36.25 -27.10
CA GLU A 287 -11.19 37.50 -27.88
C GLU A 287 -10.27 38.61 -27.34
N THR A 288 -9.08 38.72 -27.91
CA THR A 288 -8.46 40.01 -28.27
C THR A 288 -7.23 39.73 -29.14
N ILE A 289 -7.48 39.33 -30.39
CA ILE A 289 -6.53 39.61 -31.47
C ILE A 289 -6.91 41.00 -31.98
N GLU A 290 -6.28 42.03 -31.43
CA GLU A 290 -6.33 43.36 -32.01
C GLU A 290 -5.66 43.33 -33.39
N THR A 291 -6.45 43.33 -34.44
CA THR A 291 -6.01 43.75 -35.77
C THR A 291 -5.85 45.26 -35.75
N SER A 292 -4.62 45.74 -35.64
CA SER A 292 -4.28 47.14 -35.95
C SER A 292 -4.09 47.28 -37.47
N TYR A 293 -4.84 48.22 -38.05
CA TYR A 293 -4.65 48.77 -39.39
C TYR A 293 -3.44 49.71 -39.43
#